data_AF-A0A2N6C3X6-F1
#
_entry.id   AF-A0A2N6C3X6-F1
#
_cell.length_a   1.000
_cell.length_b   1.000
_cell.length_c   1.000
_cell.angle_alpha   90.00
_cell.angle_beta   90.00
_cell.angle_gamma   90.00
#
_symmetry.space_group_name_H-M   'P 1'
#
loop_
_entity.id
_entity.type
_entity.pdbx_description
1 polymer ?
#
loop_
_entity_poly.entity_id
_entity_poly.type
_entity_poly.pdbx_seq_one_letter_code
_entity_poly.pdbx_strand_id
1 'polypeptide(L)' 'MATMRQTARLYLRIGRSRIHFLKFILEAYDGMAVLSVVNAGDGLVMVRFAPENIREVVALLSCLACRKNLM' A
#
# COMPACT_ATOMS: atom_id res chain seq x y z
N MET A 1 10.02 28.18 -2.79
CA MET A 1 10.84 27.02 -3.23
C MET A 1 9.95 25.79 -3.25
N ALA A 2 9.64 25.23 -4.42
CA ALA A 2 8.83 24.02 -4.51
C ALA A 2 9.72 22.82 -4.15
N THR A 3 9.55 22.24 -2.96
CA THR A 3 10.22 20.99 -2.58
C THR A 3 9.75 19.90 -3.52
N MET A 4 10.66 19.39 -4.36
CA MET A 4 10.39 18.25 -5.24
C MET A 4 10.11 17.02 -4.36
N ARG A 5 8.83 16.73 -4.11
CA ARG A 5 8.41 15.59 -3.28
C ARG A 5 8.72 14.30 -4.04
N GLN A 6 9.87 13.71 -3.73
CA GLN A 6 10.18 12.36 -4.19
C GLN A 6 9.25 11.38 -3.49
N THR A 7 8.65 10.47 -4.24
CA THR A 7 7.82 9.39 -3.70
C THR A 7 8.50 8.06 -3.94
N ALA A 8 8.50 7.21 -2.92
CA ALA A 8 8.95 5.83 -3.01
C ALA A 8 7.81 4.95 -3.53
N ARG A 9 8.16 3.79 -4.11
CA ARG A 9 7.21 2.83 -4.68
C ARG A 9 7.55 1.42 -4.20
N LEU A 10 6.53 0.68 -3.79
CA LEU A 10 6.61 -0.75 -3.48
C LEU A 10 5.61 -1.50 -4.36
N TYR A 11 6.06 -2.58 -4.99
CA TYR A 11 5.20 -3.46 -5.78
C TYR A 11 4.90 -4.72 -4.97
N LEU A 12 3.62 -5.06 -4.87
CA LEU A 12 3.14 -6.19 -4.08
C LEU A 12 2.26 -7.08 -4.95
N ARG A 13 2.34 -8.39 -4.72
CA ARG A 13 1.37 -9.34 -5.26
C ARG A 13 0.48 -9.85 -4.13
N ILE A 14 -0.81 -9.62 -4.26
CA ILE A 14 -1.83 -9.97 -3.26
C ILE A 14 -2.99 -10.72 -3.92
N GLY A 15 -3.80 -11.42 -3.13
CA GLY A 15 -5.04 -11.98 -3.65
C GLY A 15 -5.93 -10.87 -4.23
N ARG A 16 -6.55 -11.10 -5.39
CA ARG A 16 -7.39 -10.10 -6.07
C ARG A 16 -8.52 -9.59 -5.18
N SER A 17 -9.12 -10.50 -4.41
CA SER A 17 -10.16 -10.18 -3.40
C SER A 17 -9.64 -9.30 -2.26
N ARG A 18 -8.32 -9.16 -2.07
CA ARG A 18 -7.74 -8.31 -1.02
C ARG A 18 -7.35 -6.91 -1.50
N ILE A 19 -7.41 -6.63 -2.80
CA ILE A 19 -6.99 -5.34 -3.36
C ILE A 19 -7.82 -4.19 -2.77
N HIS A 20 -9.15 -4.32 -2.77
CA HIS A 20 -10.04 -3.29 -2.24
C HIS A 20 -9.83 -3.09 -0.73
N PHE A 21 -9.63 -4.18 0.01
CA PHE A 21 -9.37 -4.14 1.45
C PHE A 21 -8.06 -3.40 1.77
N LEU A 22 -6.96 -3.76 1.08
CA LEU A 22 -5.69 -3.07 1.28
C LEU A 22 -5.76 -1.60 0.88
N LYS A 23 -6.44 -1.29 -0.24
CA LYS A 23 -6.64 0.09 -0.68
C LYS A 23 -7.38 0.92 0.37
N PHE A 24 -8.48 0.39 0.89
CA PHE A 24 -9.29 1.06 1.90
C PHE A 24 -8.49 1.36 3.17
N ILE A 25 -7.73 0.38 3.67
CA ILE A 25 -6.92 0.58 4.87
C ILE A 25 -5.84 1.64 4.63
N LEU A 26 -5.09 1.56 3.52
CA LEU A 26 -4.02 2.52 3.24
C LEU A 26 -4.55 3.95 3.10
N GLU A 27 -5.67 4.14 2.41
CA GLU A 27 -6.28 5.46 2.20
C GLU A 27 -7.00 6.01 3.44
N ALA A 28 -7.31 5.15 4.42
CA ALA A 28 -7.81 5.59 5.73
C ALA A 28 -6.73 6.28 6.58
N TYR A 29 -5.43 6.05 6.29
CA TYR A 29 -4.34 6.80 6.88
C TYR A 29 -4.05 8.04 6.03
N ASP A 30 -4.46 9.21 6.53
CA ASP A 30 -4.33 10.48 5.80
C ASP A 30 -2.88 10.75 5.38
N GLY A 31 -2.67 10.84 4.06
CA GLY A 31 -1.36 11.11 3.47
C GLY A 31 -0.29 10.02 3.61
N MET A 32 -0.59 8.86 4.20
CA MET A 32 0.45 7.85 4.47
C MET A 32 0.93 7.16 3.19
N ALA A 33 0.01 6.59 2.42
CA ALA A 33 0.31 5.92 1.16
C ALA A 33 -0.92 5.83 0.25
N VAL A 34 -0.68 5.75 -1.06
CA VAL A 34 -1.71 5.55 -2.08
C VAL A 34 -1.46 4.23 -2.80
N LEU A 35 -2.50 3.44 -2.99
CA LEU A 35 -2.43 2.18 -3.75
C LEU A 35 -2.99 2.38 -5.16
N SER A 36 -2.23 1.95 -6.17
CA SER A 36 -2.73 1.80 -7.55
C SER A 36 -2.66 0.35 -7.98
N VAL A 37 -3.69 -0.11 -8.68
CA VAL A 37 -3.69 -1.45 -9.29
C VAL A 37 -2.89 -1.39 -10.58
N VAL A 38 -1.86 -2.23 -10.69
CA VAL A 38 -1.03 -2.33 -11.90
C VAL A 38 -1.61 -3.39 -12.83
N ASN A 39 -1.98 -4.54 -12.27
CA ASN A 39 -2.68 -5.60 -12.99
C ASN A 39 -3.62 -6.32 -12.02
N ALA A 40 -4.93 -6.13 -12.24
CA ALA A 40 -5.96 -6.73 -11.40
C ALA A 40 -6.05 -8.25 -11.54
N GLY A 41 -5.73 -8.80 -12.72
CA GLY A 41 -5.76 -10.25 -13.00
C GLY A 41 -4.71 -11.01 -12.20
N ASP A 42 -3.50 -10.45 -12.11
CA ASP A 42 -2.37 -11.05 -11.37
C ASP A 42 -2.30 -10.62 -9.90
N GLY A 43 -3.20 -9.74 -9.47
CA GLY A 43 -3.17 -9.19 -8.12
C GLY A 43 -1.96 -8.28 -7.86
N LEU A 44 -1.41 -7.67 -8.91
CA LEU A 44 -0.24 -6.80 -8.83
C LEU A 44 -0.68 -5.35 -8.53
N VAL A 45 -0.18 -4.82 -7.43
CA VAL A 45 -0.46 -3.45 -6.97
C VAL A 45 0.83 -2.70 -6.69
N MET A 46 0.78 -1.37 -6.81
CA MET A 46 1.86 -0.46 -6.45
C MET A 46 1.38 0.43 -5.29
N VAL A 47 2.15 0.45 -4.21
CA VAL A 47 1.97 1.37 -3.08
C VAL A 47 2.97 2.51 -3.25
N ARG A 48 2.48 3.75 -3.30
CA ARG A 48 3.28 4.97 -3.37
C ARG A 48 3.18 5.72 -2.05
N PHE A 49 4.31 6.16 -1.52
CA PHE A 49 4.37 6.82 -0.21
C PHE A 49 5.55 7.80 -0.17
N ALA A 50 5.53 8.69 0.80
CA ALA A 50 6.67 9.55 1.09
C ALA A 50 7.80 8.70 1.73
N PRO A 51 9.06 8.80 1.30
CA PRO A 51 10.16 7.95 1.80
C PRO A 51 10.27 7.90 3.33
N GLU A 52 9.95 8.99 4.01
CA GLU A 52 9.88 9.10 5.47
C GLU A 52 8.89 8.11 6.12
N ASN A 53 7.82 7.74 5.40
CA ASN A 53 6.77 6.85 5.89
C ASN A 53 7.09 5.36 5.67
N ILE A 54 8.28 5.00 5.15
CA ILE A 54 8.62 3.60 4.83
C ILE A 54 8.42 2.66 6.02
N ARG A 55 8.78 3.10 7.24
CA ARG A 55 8.69 2.27 8.45
C ARG A 55 7.24 1.97 8.79
N GLU A 56 6.36 2.97 8.72
CA GLU A 56 4.94 2.85 9.00
C GLU A 56 4.24 1.97 7.96
N VAL A 57 4.53 2.19 6.67
CA VAL A 57 4.01 1.39 5.57
C VAL A 57 4.41 -0.08 5.71
N VAL A 58 5.69 -0.37 5.96
CA VAL A 58 6.18 -1.74 6.13
C VAL A 58 5.59 -2.41 7.38
N ALA A 59 5.48 -1.68 8.49
CA ALA A 59 4.88 -2.20 9.72
C ALA A 59 3.41 -2.58 9.54
N LEU A 60 2.63 -1.71 8.89
CA LEU A 60 1.23 -1.97 8.58
C LEU A 60 1.09 -3.17 7.64
N LEU A 61 1.84 -3.21 6.54
CA LEU A 61 1.81 -4.32 5.59
C LEU A 61 2.16 -5.65 6.27
N SER A 62 3.15 -5.65 7.17
CA SER A 62 3.56 -6.83 7.94
C SER A 62 2.43 -7.31 8.88
N CYS A 63 1.74 -6.38 9.55
CA CYS A 63 0.59 -6.68 10.39
C CYS A 63 -0.56 -7.30 9.59
N LEU A 64 -0.87 -6.73 8.41
CA LEU A 64 -1.93 -7.23 7.51
C LEU A 64 -1.58 -8.56 6.83
N ALA A 65 -0.29 -8.84 6.63
CA ALA A 65 0.18 -10.12 6.09
C ALA A 65 0.11 -11.24 7.13
N CYS A 66 0.40 -10.93 8.40
CA CYS A 66 0.30 -11.88 9.52
C CYS A 66 -1.16 -12.32 9.77
N ARG A 67 -2.14 -11.41 9.59
CA ARG A 67 -3.56 -11.77 9.69
C ARG A 67 -4.07 -12.44 8.40
N LYS A 68 -4.17 -13.76 8.41
CA LYS A 68 -4.81 -14.54 7.33
C LYS A 68 -6.35 -14.57 7.38
N ASN A 69 -6.98 -14.15 8.48
CA ASN A 69 -8.42 -14.42 8.75
C ASN A 69 -9.22 -13.17 9.21
N LEU A 70 -9.26 -12.09 8.44
CA LEU A 70 -10.29 -11.07 8.68
C LEU A 70 -11.17 -10.95 7.44
N MET A 71 -12.32 -11.65 7.55
CA MET A 71 -13.42 -11.86 6.60
C MET A 71 -13.16 -12.91 5.51
#